data_AF-A0AA51QM54-F1
#
_entry.id   AF-A0AA51QM54-F1
#
_cell.length_a   1.000
_cell.length_b   1.000
_cell.length_c   1.000
_cell.angle_alpha   90.00
_cell.angle_beta   90.00
_cell.angle_gamma   90.00
#
_symmetry.space_group_name_H-M   'P 1'
#
loop_
_entity.id
_entity.type
_entity.pdbx_description
1 polymer ?
#
loop_
_entity_poly.entity_id
_entity_poly.type
_entity_poly.pdbx_seq_one_letter_code
_entity_poly.pdbx_strand_id
1 'polypeptide(L)'
;MISRSTALAAAAVALAAPSVMLAPTAAASPAPVIQPFGTVIRGSGGGTIALTEYATAPNLTILGITFTPGDNPLEGYSISTPTLTYGERGYRADVDYSESDAFFSGVVAPHTSVTLDYAYEVDKSQLNPATLTVHIGLEDFTWTGDLAGKLLPPPPPRFGSS
;
A
#
# COMPACT_ATOMS: atom_id res chain seq x y z
N MET A 1 -56.78 37.08 32.37
CA MET A 1 -56.23 36.90 31.00
C MET A 1 -54.97 36.04 31.09
N ILE A 2 -54.82 35.14 30.12
CA ILE A 2 -53.91 33.98 30.07
C ILE A 2 -52.45 34.40 29.78
N SER A 3 -51.47 33.67 30.35
CA SER A 3 -50.26 33.10 29.68
C SER A 3 -49.15 32.86 30.71
N ARG A 4 -48.90 31.63 31.18
CA ARG A 4 -48.14 30.50 30.60
C ARG A 4 -46.63 30.75 30.36
N SER A 5 -45.87 29.98 31.16
CA SER A 5 -44.68 29.19 30.79
C SER A 5 -43.27 29.83 30.86
N THR A 6 -42.61 29.52 31.97
CA THR A 6 -41.32 28.82 32.13
C THR A 6 -40.14 29.12 31.19
N ALA A 7 -39.02 29.54 31.78
CA ALA A 7 -37.69 28.99 31.48
C ALA A 7 -36.74 29.21 32.68
N LEU A 8 -36.38 28.13 33.38
CA LEU A 8 -35.21 28.11 34.27
C LEU A 8 -33.97 27.91 33.39
N ALA A 9 -33.15 28.95 33.25
CA ALA A 9 -31.80 28.82 32.72
C ALA A 9 -30.84 28.76 33.92
N ALA A 10 -30.42 27.56 34.29
CA ALA A 10 -29.38 27.35 35.28
C ALA A 10 -28.01 27.67 34.65
N ALA A 11 -27.27 28.56 35.31
CA ALA A 11 -25.93 28.97 34.94
C ALA A 11 -24.94 27.80 35.09
N ALA A 12 -24.11 27.59 34.07
CA ALA A 12 -22.89 26.80 34.19
C ALA A 12 -21.69 27.74 34.06
N VAL A 13 -20.96 27.88 35.17
CA VAL A 13 -19.70 28.60 35.28
C VAL A 13 -18.65 27.85 34.45
N ALA A 14 -18.17 28.45 33.36
CA ALA A 14 -17.03 27.92 32.61
C ALA A 14 -15.73 28.42 33.25
N LEU A 15 -15.04 27.48 33.90
CA LEU A 15 -13.71 27.64 34.47
C LEU A 15 -12.70 27.91 33.34
N ALA A 16 -11.93 29.01 33.44
CA ALA A 16 -10.90 29.36 32.47
C ALA A 16 -9.78 28.30 32.45
N ALA A 17 -9.56 27.67 31.30
CA ALA A 17 -8.40 26.84 31.02
C ALA A 17 -7.36 27.63 30.20
N PRO A 18 -6.05 27.44 30.45
CA PRO A 18 -5.00 28.23 29.82
C PRO A 18 -4.92 27.94 28.32
N SER A 19 -4.73 29.00 27.53
CA SER A 19 -4.53 28.94 26.08
C SER A 19 -3.25 28.16 25.76
N VAL A 20 -3.39 26.86 25.49
CA VAL A 20 -2.34 26.07 24.87
C VAL A 20 -2.31 26.46 23.39
N MET A 21 -1.30 27.26 23.06
CA MET A 21 -0.89 27.61 21.70
C MET A 21 -0.80 26.32 20.87
N LEU A 22 -1.78 26.09 19.97
CA LEU A 22 -1.72 24.98 19.03
C LEU A 22 -0.51 25.21 18.13
N ALA A 23 0.52 24.36 18.29
CA ALA A 23 1.55 24.20 17.28
C ALA A 23 0.87 23.88 15.93
N PRO A 24 1.40 24.37 14.79
CA PRO A 24 0.86 24.03 13.49
C PRO A 24 0.84 22.50 13.36
N THR A 25 -0.36 21.93 13.23
CA THR A 25 -0.56 20.54 12.85
C THR A 25 0.31 20.27 11.63
N ALA A 26 1.38 19.49 11.81
CA ALA A 26 2.11 18.90 10.69
C ALA A 26 1.05 18.28 9.78
N ALA A 27 1.03 18.69 8.52
CA ALA A 27 0.11 18.16 7.52
C ALA A 27 0.13 16.64 7.66
N ALA A 28 -1.02 16.06 8.03
CA ALA A 28 -1.13 14.62 8.13
C ALA A 28 -0.68 14.06 6.78
N SER A 29 0.37 13.24 6.78
CA SER A 29 0.72 12.43 5.61
C SER A 29 -0.58 11.82 5.08
N PRO A 30 -0.85 11.88 3.76
CA PRO A 30 -2.05 11.28 3.20
C PRO A 30 -2.14 9.84 3.72
N ALA A 31 -3.29 9.50 4.30
CA ALA A 31 -3.49 8.19 4.90
C ALA A 31 -3.20 7.10 3.85
N PRO A 32 -2.57 5.98 4.23
CA PRO A 32 -2.25 4.91 3.29
C PRO A 32 -3.51 4.43 2.57
N VAL A 33 -3.44 4.33 1.24
CA VAL A 33 -4.57 3.88 0.43
C VAL A 33 -4.65 2.36 0.54
N ILE A 34 -5.55 1.86 1.40
CA ILE A 34 -5.77 0.42 1.61
C ILE A 34 -6.81 -0.09 0.60
N GLN A 35 -6.41 -1.02 -0.26
CA GLN A 35 -7.26 -1.60 -1.32
C GLN A 35 -7.29 -3.13 -1.25
N PRO A 36 -8.33 -3.80 -1.80
CA PRO A 36 -8.30 -5.25 -1.92
C PRO A 36 -7.31 -5.68 -3.02
N PHE A 37 -6.67 -6.84 -2.85
CA PHE A 37 -5.80 -7.43 -3.88
C PHE A 37 -6.51 -7.53 -5.25
N GLY A 38 -5.77 -7.21 -6.31
CA GLY A 38 -6.29 -7.10 -7.68
C GLY A 38 -6.80 -5.72 -8.07
N THR A 39 -6.79 -4.75 -7.15
CA THR A 39 -7.15 -3.35 -7.44
C THR A 39 -5.92 -2.57 -7.91
N VAL A 40 -6.07 -1.81 -8.99
CA VAL A 40 -5.08 -0.80 -9.39
C VAL A 40 -5.23 0.42 -8.48
N ILE A 41 -4.17 0.81 -7.78
CA ILE A 41 -4.19 1.99 -6.92
C ILE A 41 -3.65 3.18 -7.72
N ARG A 42 -4.30 4.34 -7.62
CA ARG A 42 -3.83 5.60 -8.21
C ARG A 42 -3.17 6.47 -7.14
N GLY A 43 -1.94 6.91 -7.39
CA GLY A 43 -1.22 7.85 -6.53
C GLY A 43 -1.63 9.31 -6.75
N SER A 44 -1.24 10.21 -5.85
CA SER A 44 -1.64 11.63 -5.95
C SER A 44 -1.04 12.34 -7.17
N GLY A 45 0.11 11.87 -7.66
CA GLY A 45 0.77 12.37 -8.87
C GLY A 45 0.17 11.86 -10.19
N GLY A 46 -1.00 11.21 -10.16
CA GLY A 46 -1.67 10.68 -11.36
C GLY A 46 -1.12 9.34 -11.87
N GLY A 47 -0.06 8.82 -11.25
CA GLY A 47 0.48 7.49 -11.54
C GLY A 47 -0.38 6.36 -10.98
N THR A 48 -0.10 5.14 -11.40
CA THR A 48 -0.78 3.92 -10.96
C THR A 48 0.19 2.84 -10.54
N ILE A 49 -0.24 2.03 -9.57
CA ILE A 49 0.46 0.82 -9.15
C ILE A 49 -0.53 -0.35 -9.17
N ALA A 50 -0.08 -1.49 -9.68
CA ALA A 50 -0.90 -2.67 -9.84
C ALA A 50 -0.10 -3.94 -9.50
N LEU A 51 -0.78 -4.93 -8.94
CA LEU A 51 -0.26 -6.28 -8.80
C LEU A 51 -0.65 -7.07 -10.05
N THR A 52 0.33 -7.42 -10.89
CA THR A 52 0.08 -7.90 -12.26
C THR A 52 0.49 -9.34 -12.49
N GLU A 53 1.51 -9.82 -11.80
CA GLU A 53 2.04 -11.18 -11.98
C GLU A 53 2.19 -11.87 -10.63
N TYR A 54 2.09 -13.19 -10.63
CA TYR A 54 2.60 -13.99 -9.52
C TYR A 54 3.27 -15.24 -10.04
N ALA A 55 4.27 -15.75 -9.34
CA ALA A 55 4.75 -17.11 -9.53
C ALA A 55 4.89 -17.78 -8.17
N THR A 56 4.78 -19.11 -8.14
CA THR A 56 4.95 -19.89 -6.91
C THR A 56 5.96 -20.98 -7.15
N ALA A 57 6.95 -21.06 -6.26
CA ALA A 57 7.82 -22.21 -6.09
C ALA A 57 7.59 -22.79 -4.68
N PRO A 58 8.13 -23.97 -4.34
CA PRO A 58 7.96 -24.55 -3.02
C PRO A 58 8.45 -23.57 -1.93
N ASN A 59 7.55 -23.14 -1.04
CA ASN A 59 7.80 -22.14 0.01
C ASN A 59 8.17 -20.72 -0.48
N LEU A 60 7.92 -20.41 -1.75
CA LEU A 60 8.24 -19.11 -2.34
C LEU A 60 7.05 -18.57 -3.13
N THR A 61 6.72 -17.30 -2.90
CA THR A 61 5.74 -16.56 -3.69
C THR A 61 6.39 -15.34 -4.30
N ILE A 62 6.43 -15.27 -5.62
CA ILE A 62 6.91 -14.14 -6.41
C ILE A 62 5.73 -13.27 -6.79
N LEU A 63 5.85 -11.97 -6.59
CA LEU A 63 4.83 -10.96 -6.88
C LEU A 63 5.39 -9.93 -7.86
N GLY A 64 4.81 -9.84 -9.05
CA GLY A 64 5.11 -8.81 -10.04
C GLY A 64 4.26 -7.58 -9.80
N ILE A 65 4.92 -6.46 -9.53
CA ILE A 65 4.29 -5.17 -9.25
C ILE A 65 4.60 -4.23 -10.41
N THR A 66 3.56 -3.80 -11.12
CA THR A 66 3.67 -2.80 -12.18
C THR A 66 3.48 -1.40 -11.63
N PHE A 67 4.42 -0.53 -11.98
CA PHE A 67 4.42 0.89 -11.68
C PHE A 67 4.28 1.68 -12.99
N THR A 68 3.35 2.61 -13.02
CA THR A 68 3.18 3.57 -14.11
C THR A 68 3.19 4.97 -13.51
N PRO A 69 4.25 5.77 -13.69
CA PRO A 69 4.23 7.16 -13.28
C PRO A 69 3.18 7.95 -14.04
N GLY A 70 2.66 9.01 -13.40
CA GLY A 70 1.81 9.99 -14.07
C GLY A 70 2.65 10.96 -14.89
N ASP A 71 2.49 12.25 -14.67
CA ASP A 71 3.18 13.28 -15.45
C ASP A 71 4.66 13.47 -15.08
N ASN A 72 5.06 13.05 -13.88
CA ASN A 72 6.44 13.11 -13.42
C ASN A 72 7.11 11.74 -13.56
N PRO A 73 8.39 11.66 -13.98
CA PRO A 73 9.11 10.39 -14.05
C PRO A 73 9.21 9.73 -12.66
N LEU A 74 9.24 8.41 -12.64
CA LEU A 74 9.49 7.64 -11.42
C LEU A 74 10.97 7.23 -11.38
N GLU A 75 11.67 7.68 -10.35
CA GLU A 75 13.06 7.27 -10.12
C GLU A 75 13.09 5.99 -9.30
N GLY A 76 13.84 4.99 -9.76
CA GLY A 76 13.85 3.66 -9.16
C GLY A 76 14.28 3.63 -7.70
N TYR A 77 15.18 4.54 -7.30
CA TYR A 77 15.60 4.68 -5.90
C TYR A 77 14.46 5.15 -4.97
N SER A 78 13.40 5.72 -5.52
CA SER A 78 12.22 6.13 -4.74
C SER A 78 11.31 4.95 -4.42
N ILE A 79 11.48 3.79 -5.08
CA ILE A 79 10.72 2.58 -4.84
C ILE A 79 11.42 1.79 -3.73
N SER A 80 10.80 1.72 -2.56
CA SER A 80 11.30 0.87 -1.48
C SER A 80 10.94 -0.59 -1.73
N THR A 81 11.75 -1.51 -1.19
CA THR A 81 11.39 -2.93 -1.15
C THR A 81 10.02 -3.09 -0.47
N PRO A 82 9.03 -3.70 -1.14
CA PRO A 82 7.72 -3.87 -0.55
C PRO A 82 7.77 -4.80 0.65
N THR A 83 6.83 -4.59 1.57
CA THR A 83 6.68 -5.43 2.76
C THR A 83 5.42 -6.26 2.63
N LEU A 84 5.58 -7.58 2.65
CA LEU A 84 4.49 -8.54 2.70
C LEU A 84 4.35 -9.08 4.13
N THR A 85 3.13 -9.04 4.65
CA THR A 85 2.75 -9.70 5.91
C THR A 85 1.59 -10.66 5.67
N TYR A 86 1.52 -11.75 6.44
CA TYR A 86 0.53 -12.81 6.24
C TYR A 86 0.01 -13.40 7.56
N GLY A 87 -1.16 -14.02 7.48
CA GLY A 87 -1.92 -14.54 8.61
C GLY A 87 -2.52 -13.43 9.50
N GLU A 88 -3.46 -13.80 10.37
CA GLU A 88 -4.12 -12.85 11.28
C GLU A 88 -3.16 -12.16 12.26
N ARG A 89 -2.03 -12.81 12.54
CA ARG A 89 -0.97 -12.27 13.40
C ARG A 89 -0.04 -11.29 12.67
N GLY A 90 -0.13 -11.17 11.34
CA GLY A 90 0.71 -10.28 10.55
C GLY A 90 2.18 -10.68 10.55
N TYR A 91 2.48 -11.96 10.37
CA TYR A 91 3.86 -12.42 10.23
C TYR A 91 4.48 -11.78 8.98
N ARG A 92 5.69 -11.23 9.12
CA ARG A 92 6.42 -10.68 7.97
C ARG A 92 6.99 -11.82 7.14
N ALA A 93 6.81 -11.77 5.83
CA ALA A 93 7.51 -12.65 4.91
C ALA A 93 8.89 -12.05 4.60
N ASP A 94 9.92 -12.89 4.61
CA ASP A 94 11.26 -12.51 4.20
C ASP A 94 11.34 -12.42 2.67
N VAL A 95 12.12 -11.47 2.17
CA VAL A 95 12.33 -11.25 0.74
C VAL A 95 13.52 -12.08 0.30
N ASP A 96 13.32 -12.93 -0.71
CA ASP A 96 14.42 -13.60 -1.40
C ASP A 96 14.94 -12.68 -2.52
N TYR A 97 16.06 -12.02 -2.25
CA TYR A 97 16.69 -11.10 -3.20
C TYR A 97 17.30 -11.80 -4.42
N SER A 98 17.51 -13.12 -4.37
CA SER A 98 18.13 -13.87 -5.48
C SER A 98 17.14 -14.17 -6.60
N GLU A 99 15.85 -14.30 -6.26
CA GLU A 99 14.73 -14.55 -7.18
C GLU A 99 13.90 -13.28 -7.43
N SER A 100 14.36 -12.11 -6.94
CA SER A 100 13.69 -10.82 -7.11
C SER A 100 14.44 -9.93 -8.10
N ASP A 101 13.71 -9.13 -8.87
CA ASP A 101 14.22 -7.92 -9.53
C ASP A 101 14.32 -6.76 -8.51
N ALA A 102 14.83 -7.05 -7.31
CA ALA A 102 14.73 -6.20 -6.12
C ALA A 102 15.44 -4.85 -6.24
N PHE A 103 16.24 -4.66 -7.30
CA PHE A 103 17.04 -3.46 -7.52
C PHE A 103 16.80 -2.89 -8.91
N PHE A 104 15.79 -2.04 -9.03
CA PHE A 104 15.63 -1.18 -10.19
C PHE A 104 16.39 0.13 -9.97
N SER A 105 17.53 0.29 -10.65
CA SER A 105 18.29 1.55 -10.70
C SER A 105 18.10 2.20 -12.07
N GLY A 106 17.02 2.96 -12.23
CA GLY A 106 16.72 3.64 -13.48
C GLY A 106 15.66 4.73 -13.31
N VAL A 107 15.32 5.37 -14.43
CA VAL A 107 14.23 6.34 -14.50
C VAL A 107 13.16 5.75 -15.40
N VAL A 108 11.94 5.63 -14.88
CA VAL A 108 10.75 5.29 -15.65
C VAL A 108 10.17 6.58 -16.19
N ALA A 109 10.12 6.71 -17.51
CA ALA A 109 9.54 7.88 -18.15
C ALA A 109 8.05 8.02 -17.79
N PRO A 110 7.50 9.26 -17.77
CA PRO A 110 6.07 9.50 -17.57
C PRO A 110 5.20 8.60 -18.44
N HIS A 111 4.08 8.13 -17.89
CA HIS A 111 3.10 7.27 -18.57
C HIS A 111 3.65 5.94 -19.12
N THR A 112 4.86 5.53 -18.70
CA THR A 112 5.50 4.28 -19.13
C THR A 112 5.48 3.27 -17.99
N SER A 113 5.11 2.02 -18.25
CA SER A 113 5.06 1.00 -17.19
C SER A 113 6.38 0.26 -17.03
N VAL A 114 6.75 -0.03 -15.79
CA VAL A 114 7.78 -1.02 -15.43
C VAL A 114 7.17 -2.04 -14.49
N THR A 115 7.53 -3.32 -14.63
CA THR A 115 7.15 -4.38 -13.70
C THR A 115 8.40 -4.84 -12.97
N LEU A 116 8.31 -4.93 -11.64
CA LEU A 116 9.37 -5.46 -10.79
C LEU A 116 8.84 -6.67 -10.03
N ASP A 117 9.61 -7.75 -10.05
CA ASP A 117 9.28 -8.98 -9.36
C ASP A 117 9.92 -9.02 -7.97
N TYR A 118 9.11 -9.33 -6.95
CA TYR A 118 9.55 -9.50 -5.57
C TYR A 118 9.19 -10.89 -5.07
N ALA A 119 10.20 -11.70 -4.79
CA ALA A 119 10.08 -13.04 -4.25
C ALA A 119 10.05 -13.01 -2.71
N TYR A 120 9.09 -13.72 -2.12
CA TYR A 120 8.90 -13.83 -0.69
C TYR A 120 8.94 -15.29 -0.25
N GLU A 121 9.68 -15.58 0.81
CA GLU A 121 9.79 -16.91 1.44
C GLU A 121 8.52 -17.27 2.23
N VAL A 122 7.41 -17.44 1.51
CA VAL A 122 6.11 -17.80 2.06
C VAL A 122 5.33 -18.59 1.03
N ASP A 123 4.68 -19.65 1.49
CA ASP A 123 3.81 -20.44 0.62
C ASP A 123 2.50 -19.69 0.34
N LYS A 124 2.03 -19.77 -0.89
CA LYS A 124 0.78 -19.12 -1.33
C LYS A 124 -0.41 -19.48 -0.43
N SER A 125 -0.49 -20.70 0.10
CA SER A 125 -1.57 -21.13 0.98
C SER A 125 -1.64 -20.36 2.31
N GLN A 126 -0.54 -19.71 2.72
CA GLN A 126 -0.46 -18.91 3.94
C GLN A 126 -0.85 -17.45 3.73
N LEU A 127 -1.03 -17.01 2.48
CA LEU A 127 -1.32 -15.63 2.11
C LEU A 127 -2.82 -15.28 2.18
N ASN A 128 -3.51 -15.84 3.18
CA ASN A 128 -4.89 -15.52 3.49
C ASN A 128 -5.12 -15.49 5.02
N PRO A 129 -5.28 -14.30 5.64
CA PRO A 129 -5.17 -12.97 5.02
C PRO A 129 -3.70 -12.60 4.74
N ALA A 130 -3.49 -11.68 3.80
CA ALA A 130 -2.19 -11.05 3.56
C ALA A 130 -2.36 -9.52 3.49
N THR A 131 -1.25 -8.81 3.69
CA THR A 131 -1.16 -7.37 3.48
C THR A 131 0.18 -7.06 2.82
N LEU A 132 0.13 -6.37 1.68
CA LEU A 132 1.30 -5.93 0.91
C LEU A 132 1.36 -4.41 0.98
N THR A 133 2.49 -3.85 1.39
CA THR A 133 2.71 -2.40 1.41
C THR A 133 3.91 -2.06 0.55
N VAL A 134 3.72 -1.15 -0.40
CA VAL A 134 4.77 -0.59 -1.26
C VAL A 134 4.90 0.90 -0.94
N HIS A 135 6.12 1.33 -0.67
CA HIS A 135 6.42 2.74 -0.43
C HIS A 135 7.11 3.34 -1.66
N ILE A 136 6.56 4.42 -2.20
CA ILE A 136 7.15 5.18 -3.31
C ILE A 136 7.29 6.65 -2.92
N GLY A 137 8.52 7.11 -2.76
CA GLY A 137 8.81 8.51 -2.42
C GLY A 137 8.26 8.91 -1.05
N LEU A 138 7.05 9.48 -1.01
CA LEU A 138 6.35 9.89 0.22
C LEU A 138 4.96 9.22 0.35
N GLU A 139 4.60 8.34 -0.57
CA GLU A 139 3.28 7.69 -0.62
C GLU A 139 3.36 6.20 -0.27
N ASP A 140 2.38 5.74 0.50
CA ASP A 140 2.18 4.33 0.84
C ASP A 140 1.00 3.75 0.05
N PHE A 141 1.26 2.64 -0.64
CA PHE A 141 0.29 1.87 -1.38
C PHE A 141 0.09 0.52 -0.70
N THR A 142 -1.11 0.26 -0.18
CA THR A 142 -1.36 -0.94 0.61
C THR A 142 -2.48 -1.77 0.00
N TRP A 143 -2.23 -3.06 -0.17
CA TRP A 143 -3.27 -4.05 -0.44
C TRP A 143 -3.48 -4.97 0.76
N THR A 144 -4.73 -5.38 1.00
CA THR A 144 -5.07 -6.36 2.05
C THR A 144 -6.14 -7.34 1.57
N GLY A 145 -6.16 -8.55 2.14
CA GLY A 145 -7.19 -9.56 1.91
C GLY A 145 -6.65 -10.93 1.52
N ASP A 146 -7.46 -11.71 0.82
CA ASP A 146 -7.08 -13.03 0.32
C ASP A 146 -6.22 -12.90 -0.95
N LEU A 147 -4.91 -12.97 -0.78
CA LEU A 147 -3.97 -12.99 -1.90
C LEU A 147 -3.93 -14.38 -2.55
N ALA A 148 -4.12 -15.44 -1.77
CA ALA A 148 -4.13 -16.82 -2.29
C ALA A 148 -5.23 -17.05 -3.34
N GLY A 149 -6.42 -16.51 -3.12
CA GLY A 149 -7.61 -16.70 -3.98
C GLY A 149 -7.80 -15.66 -5.09
N LYS A 150 -7.08 -14.54 -5.09
CA LYS A 150 -7.31 -13.42 -6.02
C LYS A 150 -6.32 -13.30 -7.19
N LEU A 151 -5.27 -14.10 -7.18
CA LEU A 151 -4.21 -13.96 -8.16
C LEU A 151 -4.47 -14.80 -9.43
N LEU A 152 -4.34 -14.17 -10.61
CA LEU A 152 -4.42 -14.76 -11.97
C LEU A 152 -3.22 -15.67 -12.28
N PRO A 153 -3.41 -16.92 -12.74
CA PRO A 153 -2.36 -17.94 -12.84
C PRO A 153 -1.03 -17.40 -13.39
N PRO A 154 0.11 -17.94 -12.90
CA PRO A 154 1.42 -17.41 -13.23
C PRO A 154 1.56 -17.24 -14.74
N PRO A 155 2.17 -16.12 -15.21
CA PRO A 155 2.52 -16.03 -16.60
C PRO A 155 3.34 -17.28 -16.96
N PRO A 156 3.11 -17.87 -18.14
CA PRO A 156 3.85 -19.06 -18.53
C PRO A 156 5.35 -18.78 -18.40
N PRO A 157 6.13 -19.74 -17.89
CA PRO A 157 7.58 -19.58 -17.74
C PRO A 157 8.14 -19.03 -19.05
N ARG A 158 8.81 -17.87 -18.98
CA ARG A 158 9.59 -17.34 -20.10
C ARG A 158 10.81 -18.24 -20.24
N PHE A 159 10.61 -19.44 -20.79
CA PHE A 159 11.70 -20.31 -21.19
C PHE A 159 12.48 -19.54 -22.25
N GLY A 160 13.65 -19.05 -21.86
CA GLY A 160 14.67 -18.66 -22.81
C GLY A 160 14.97 -19.88 -23.67
N SER A 161 14.59 -19.80 -24.94
CA SER A 161 15.08 -20.69 -25.98
C SER A 161 16.60 -20.58 -25.99
N SER A 162 17.28 -21.56 -25.38
CA SER A 162 18.69 -21.83 -25.67
C SER A 162 18.80 -22.52 -27.02
#